data_AF-A0A0C9WSJ4-F1
#
_entry.id   AF-A0A0C9WSJ4-F1
#
_cell.length_a   1.000
_cell.length_b   1.000
_cell.length_c   1.000
_cell.angle_alpha   90.00
_cell.angle_beta   90.00
_cell.angle_gamma   90.00
#
_symmetry.space_group_name_H-M   'P 1'
#
loop_
_entity.id
_entity.type
_entity.pdbx_description
1 polymer ?
#
loop_
_entity_poly.entity_id
_entity_poly.type
_entity_poly.pdbx_seq_one_letter_code
_entity_poly.pdbx_strand_id
1 'polypeptide(L)' 'MSFGVQPALAKAQYMRWWCKLQERFVEVGRVVLLKSGAFSCKIAVIVEMIDHNRAIIDGPTTDVPH' A
#
# COMPACT_ATOMS: atom_id res chain seq x y z
N MET A 1 23.41 -10.24 -44.46
CA MET A 1 23.81 -10.27 -43.04
C MET A 1 23.61 -8.89 -42.45
N SER A 2 22.50 -8.67 -41.76
CA SER A 2 22.23 -7.44 -41.02
C SER A 2 21.50 -7.82 -39.74
N PHE A 3 22.27 -8.08 -38.69
CA PHE A 3 21.78 -8.20 -37.33
C PHE A 3 21.25 -6.84 -36.89
N GLY A 4 19.93 -6.70 -36.95
CA GLY A 4 19.22 -5.52 -36.50
C GLY A 4 19.09 -5.48 -34.97
N VAL A 5 19.93 -4.66 -34.35
CA VAL A 5 19.61 -3.70 -33.27
C VAL A 5 18.82 -4.23 -32.04
N GLN A 6 19.57 -4.64 -31.01
CA GLN A 6 19.40 -4.40 -29.56
C GLN A 6 17.96 -4.35 -28.94
N PRO A 7 17.57 -5.33 -28.08
CA PRO A 7 16.37 -5.25 -27.24
C PRO A 7 16.67 -4.47 -25.94
N ALA A 8 16.84 -3.15 -26.03
CA ALA A 8 17.13 -2.31 -24.85
C ALA A 8 15.89 -1.79 -24.12
N LEU A 9 14.73 -1.72 -24.78
CA LEU A 9 13.50 -1.15 -24.20
C LEU A 9 12.59 -2.16 -23.49
N ALA A 10 12.79 -3.46 -23.70
CA ALA A 10 12.01 -4.52 -23.02
C ALA A 10 12.44 -4.75 -21.55
N LYS A 11 13.64 -4.28 -21.16
CA LYS A 11 14.16 -4.47 -19.79
C LYS A 11 13.58 -3.48 -18.77
N ALA A 12 13.23 -2.27 -19.19
CA ALA A 12 12.67 -1.25 -18.30
C ALA A 12 11.26 -1.62 -17.77
N GLN A 13 10.46 -2.32 -18.58
CA GLN A 13 9.12 -2.78 -18.17
C GLN A 13 9.17 -3.90 -17.13
N TYR A 14 10.13 -4.82 -17.24
CA TYR A 14 10.25 -5.96 -16.32
C TYR A 14 10.79 -5.55 -14.93
N MET A 15 11.70 -4.57 -14.87
CA MET A 15 12.25 -4.05 -13.60
C MET A 15 11.20 -3.30 -12.76
N ARG A 16 10.21 -2.66 -13.40
CA ARG A 16 9.10 -1.99 -12.69
C ARG A 16 8.11 -2.97 -12.06
N TRP A 17 8.03 -4.20 -12.60
CA TRP A 17 7.19 -5.28 -12.10
C TRP A 17 7.85 -6.04 -10.94
N TRP A 18 9.17 -6.28 -11.01
CA TRP A 18 9.92 -6.99 -9.98
C TRP A 18 10.18 -6.15 -8.71
N CYS A 19 10.16 -4.82 -8.82
CA CYS A 19 10.41 -3.90 -7.70
C CYS A 19 9.12 -3.43 -7.00
N LYS A 20 7.99 -4.14 -7.14
CA LYS A 20 6.83 -3.89 -6.26
C LYS A 20 6.89 -4.77 -5.00
N LEU A 21 8.10 -4.86 -4.45
CA LEU A 21 8.34 -5.47 -3.14
C LEU A 21 7.94 -4.44 -2.07
N GLN A 22 6.68 -4.50 -1.67
CA GLN A 22 6.11 -3.95 -0.43
C GLN A 22 6.57 -2.53 -0.06
N GLU A 23 6.04 -1.50 -0.74
CA GLU A 23 6.42 -0.09 -0.49
C GLU A 23 5.88 0.52 0.82
N ARG A 24 4.96 -0.16 1.53
CA ARG A 24 4.31 0.42 2.72
C ARG A 24 4.41 -0.51 3.91
N PHE A 25 5.28 -0.15 4.84
CA PHE A 25 5.34 -0.75 6.15
C PHE A 25 4.08 -0.38 6.95
N VAL A 26 3.36 -1.40 7.40
CA VAL A 26 2.22 -1.29 8.30
C VAL A 26 2.74 -1.57 9.70
N GLU A 27 2.66 -0.57 10.58
CA GLU A 27 3.12 -0.66 11.96
C GLU A 27 1.98 -0.24 12.88
N VAL A 28 1.92 -0.85 14.07
CA VAL A 28 0.97 -0.51 15.12
C VAL A 28 1.27 0.91 15.63
N GLY A 29 0.22 1.69 15.91
CA GLY A 29 0.35 3.07 16.38
C GLY A 29 0.56 4.10 15.27
N ARG A 30 0.62 3.67 14.00
CA ARG A 30 0.66 4.58 12.86
C ARG A 30 -0.74 5.15 12.59
N VAL A 31 -0.78 6.46 12.35
CA VAL A 31 -2.00 7.17 11.98
C VAL A 31 -2.27 7.00 10.48
N VAL A 32 -3.49 6.62 10.13
CA VAL A 32 -3.95 6.41 8.76
C VAL A 32 -5.18 7.27 8.44
N LEU A 33 -5.26 7.71 7.19
CA LEU A 33 -6.43 8.40 6.65
C LEU A 33 -7.27 7.41 5.84
N LEU A 34 -8.55 7.29 6.19
CA LEU A 34 -9.50 6.48 5.44
C LEU A 34 -9.92 7.21 4.17
N LYS A 35 -9.55 6.66 3.01
CA LYS A 35 -9.86 7.24 1.70
C LYS A 35 -11.23 6.87 1.14
N SER A 36 -11.87 5.83 1.68
CA SER A 36 -13.11 5.26 1.15
C SER A 36 -13.93 4.58 2.24
N GLY A 37 -15.21 4.36 1.99
CA GLY A 37 -16.18 3.74 2.90
C GLY A 37 -17.03 4.74 3.70
N ALA A 38 -17.87 4.20 4.58
CA ALA A 38 -18.78 4.99 5.43
C ALA A 38 -18.05 5.98 6.35
N PHE A 39 -16.79 5.69 6.69
CA PHE A 39 -15.91 6.50 7.53
C PHE A 39 -14.83 7.23 6.72
N SER A 40 -15.10 7.52 5.44
CA SER A 40 -14.16 8.27 4.60
C SER A 40 -13.84 9.65 5.19
N CYS A 41 -12.62 10.12 4.94
CA CYS A 41 -12.05 11.37 5.47
C CYS A 41 -11.83 11.41 6.98
N LYS A 42 -12.02 10.30 7.69
CA LYS A 42 -11.67 10.18 9.11
C LYS A 42 -10.25 9.65 9.30
N ILE A 43 -9.65 10.09 10.40
CA ILE A 43 -8.33 9.66 10.85
C ILE A 43 -8.51 8.52 11.85
N ALA A 44 -7.70 7.47 11.73
CA ALA A 44 -7.71 6.34 12.65
C ALA A 44 -6.27 5.89 12.94
N VAL A 45 -6.10 5.14 14.02
CA VAL A 45 -4.83 4.52 14.42
C VAL A 45 -4.92 3.03 14.18
N ILE A 46 -3.84 2.43 13.68
CA ILE A 46 -3.74 0.98 13.55
C ILE A 46 -3.47 0.37 14.93
N VAL A 47 -4.37 -0.49 15.41
CA VAL A 47 -4.25 -1.17 16.71
C VAL A 47 -3.60 -2.54 16.55
N GLU A 48 -4.07 -3.32 15.59
CA GLU A 48 -3.60 -4.68 15.38
C GLU A 48 -3.59 -5.03 13.88
N MET A 49 -2.64 -5.87 13.47
CA MET A 49 -2.51 -6.35 12.11
C MET A 49 -3.02 -7.80 12.03
N ILE A 50 -4.01 -8.05 11.18
CA ILE A 50 -4.50 -9.41 10.91
C ILE A 50 -3.64 -10.04 9.82
N ASP A 51 -3.51 -9.33 8.70
CA ASP A 51 -2.79 -9.79 7.50
C ASP A 51 -2.01 -8.62 6.87
N HIS A 52 -1.11 -8.95 5.94
CA HIS A 52 -0.33 -7.99 5.16
C HIS A 52 -1.18 -6.91 4.46
N ASN A 53 -2.44 -7.21 4.16
CA ASN A 53 -3.37 -6.28 3.50
C ASN A 53 -4.55 -5.86 4.39
N ARG A 54 -4.62 -6.30 5.66
CA ARG A 54 -5.77 -6.08 6.54
C ARG A 54 -5.31 -5.78 7.96
N ALA A 55 -5.81 -4.69 8.52
CA ALA A 55 -5.51 -4.27 9.88
C ALA A 55 -6.79 -3.77 10.56
N ILE A 56 -6.83 -3.94 11.88
CA ILE A 56 -7.84 -3.37 12.75
C ILE A 56 -7.44 -1.94 13.05
N ILE A 57 -8.41 -1.04 12.89
CA ILE A 57 -8.24 0.40 13.06
C ILE A 57 -9.19 0.89 14.14
N ASP A 58 -8.74 1.81 14.97
CA ASP A 58 -9.55 2.42 16.01
C ASP A 58 -9.38 3.93 16.00
N GLY A 59 -10.48 4.62 16.31
CA GLY A 59 -10.60 6.06 16.29
C GLY A 59 -11.31 6.56 17.53
N PRO A 60 -10.62 6.71 18.68
CA PRO A 60 -11.26 7.09 19.94
C PRO A 60 -11.93 8.47 19.90
N THR A 61 -11.54 9.33 18.96
CA THR A 61 -12.14 10.67 18.76
C THR A 61 -12.91 10.79 17.44
N THR A 62 -12.85 9.78 16.56
CA THR A 62 -13.39 9.89 15.20
C THR A 62 -14.67 9.08 14.97
N ASP A 63 -15.33 8.58 16.02
CA ASP A 63 -16.54 7.73 15.94
C ASP A 63 -16.35 6.56 14.97
N VAL A 64 -15.14 6.01 14.90
CA VAL A 64 -14.85 4.76 14.19
C VAL A 64 -14.96 3.66 15.24
N PRO A 65 -15.93 2.73 15.12
CA PRO A 65 -16.07 1.65 16.08
C PRO A 65 -14.87 0.71 16.03
N HIS A 66 -14.51 0.19 17.19
CA HIS A 66 -13.48 -0.83 17.39
C HIS A 66 -13.96 -2.21 16.93
#